data_AF-A0A0G4HYM4-F1
#
_entry.id   AF-A0A0G4HYM4-F1
#
_cell.length_a   1.000
_cell.length_b   1.000
_cell.length_c   1.000
_cell.angle_alpha   90.00
_cell.angle_beta   90.00
_cell.angle_gamma   90.00
#
_symmetry.space_group_name_H-M   'P 1'
#
loop_
_entity.id
_entity.type
_entity.pdbx_description
1 polymer ?
#
loop_
_entity_poly.entity_id
_entity_poly.type
_entity_poly.pdbx_seq_one_letter_code
_entity_poly.pdbx_strand_id
1 'polypeptide(L)'
;MSTVNSKRPPSAASGHFTHLVYCSVVSGAALTLICTPLDVIKNQWQGSTRFAKDRTKVTTQFVIRSIYKASGPLAFWRGALPAFFVLSASNFIFFSLFEIWREKNWPAYAACKARLFAVLTVAPMEYMRTRLQASMGTSARHILVTAFEEEGLGSMWRGIVPTLLRDIPFSAVYWTAYEKSKTDLLPQLDSRLEERHPFVRNFAYPFVLGLAAGTAGTVLSHPFDVVKTTIQATGKMSYSPDGHKERLSQNSLMVLRGVIARGGWRGLTVGLLPRVAKVAPTCAISLGIYESFKWFLVE
;
A
#
# COMPACT_ATOMS: atom_id res chain seq x y z
N MET A 1 29.07 -29.54 -8.82
CA MET A 1 29.09 -29.38 -7.35
C MET A 1 30.30 -28.49 -7.02
N SER A 2 30.13 -27.17 -7.03
CA SER A 2 31.13 -26.21 -6.58
C SER A 2 30.40 -25.01 -5.99
N THR A 3 30.20 -25.08 -4.68
CA THR A 3 29.66 -24.01 -3.85
C THR A 3 30.68 -22.88 -3.76
N VAL A 4 30.50 -21.84 -4.58
CA VAL A 4 31.19 -20.55 -4.40
C VAL A 4 30.58 -19.87 -3.18
N ASN A 5 31.25 -20.09 -2.05
CA ASN A 5 30.99 -19.47 -0.77
C ASN A 5 31.51 -18.02 -0.82
N SER A 6 30.76 -17.09 -1.41
CA SER A 6 31.11 -15.66 -1.34
C SER A 6 30.67 -15.07 0.00
N LYS A 7 31.48 -15.26 1.05
CA LYS A 7 31.42 -14.36 2.21
C LYS A 7 31.85 -12.97 1.75
N ARG A 8 30.89 -12.09 1.46
CA ARG A 8 31.14 -10.67 1.14
C ARG A 8 31.79 -9.97 2.36
N PRO A 9 32.68 -8.99 2.14
CA PRO A 9 33.38 -8.30 3.22
C PRO A 9 32.42 -7.49 4.12
N PRO A 10 32.72 -7.33 5.42
CA PRO A 10 31.84 -6.68 6.40
C PRO A 10 31.59 -5.18 6.13
N SER A 11 32.45 -4.50 5.36
CA SER A 11 32.24 -3.10 4.94
C SER A 11 31.15 -2.93 3.86
N ALA A 12 30.91 -3.96 3.03
CA ALA A 12 29.84 -3.93 2.04
C ALA A 12 28.46 -4.17 2.69
N ALA A 13 28.43 -4.90 3.81
CA ALA A 13 27.20 -5.18 4.55
C ALA A 13 26.66 -3.95 5.30
N SER A 14 27.55 -3.10 5.84
CA SER A 14 27.14 -1.85 6.50
C SER A 14 26.60 -0.82 5.51
N GLY A 15 27.20 -0.69 4.32
CA GLY A 15 26.70 0.15 3.23
C GLY A 15 25.35 -0.30 2.67
N HIS A 16 25.12 -1.61 2.58
CA HIS A 16 23.81 -2.16 2.18
C HIS A 16 22.71 -1.86 3.21
N PHE A 17 23.02 -1.98 4.51
CA PHE A 17 22.05 -1.71 5.56
C PHE A 17 21.65 -0.23 5.61
N THR A 18 22.63 0.68 5.54
CA THR A 18 22.37 2.13 5.52
C THR A 18 21.58 2.54 4.27
N HIS A 19 21.86 1.94 3.12
CA HIS A 19 21.09 2.12 1.88
C HIS A 19 19.62 1.74 2.04
N LEU A 20 19.35 0.56 2.62
CA LEU A 20 17.99 0.07 2.83
C LEU A 20 17.21 0.98 3.79
N VAL A 21 17.84 1.44 4.87
CA VAL A 21 17.24 2.39 5.80
C VAL A 21 16.92 3.71 5.11
N TYR A 22 17.88 4.27 4.37
CA TYR A 22 17.71 5.58 3.71
C TYR A 22 16.63 5.54 2.62
N CYS A 23 16.64 4.51 1.76
CA CYS A 23 15.60 4.33 0.75
C CYS A 23 14.21 4.19 1.38
N SER A 24 14.11 3.45 2.48
CA SER A 24 12.85 3.24 3.19
C SER A 24 12.33 4.53 3.82
N VAL A 25 13.21 5.35 4.40
CA VAL A 25 12.88 6.63 5.02
C VAL A 25 12.50 7.67 3.97
N VAL A 26 13.28 7.83 2.89
CA VAL A 26 12.99 8.84 1.85
C VAL A 26 11.74 8.48 1.06
N SER A 27 11.58 7.21 0.66
CA SER A 27 10.34 6.77 0.05
C SER A 27 9.17 6.87 1.03
N GLY A 28 9.37 6.54 2.31
CA GLY A 28 8.34 6.67 3.35
C GLY A 28 7.88 8.12 3.53
N ALA A 29 8.82 9.08 3.54
CA ALA A 29 8.54 10.51 3.64
C ALA A 29 7.81 11.04 2.42
N ALA A 30 8.31 10.75 1.21
CA ALA A 30 7.69 11.18 -0.04
C ALA A 30 6.25 10.64 -0.18
N LEU A 31 6.06 9.36 0.10
CA LEU A 31 4.73 8.74 0.06
C LEU A 31 3.80 9.29 1.13
N THR A 32 4.31 9.56 2.33
CA THR A 32 3.51 10.17 3.39
C THR A 32 3.05 11.57 2.99
N LEU A 33 3.94 12.41 2.44
CA LEU A 33 3.58 13.77 2.03
C LEU A 33 2.51 13.78 0.94
N ILE A 34 2.61 12.87 -0.04
CA ILE A 34 1.70 12.81 -1.19
C ILE A 34 0.39 12.07 -0.84
N CYS A 35 0.46 10.96 -0.11
CA CYS A 35 -0.70 10.09 0.13
C CYS A 35 -1.53 10.46 1.35
N THR A 36 -0.96 11.14 2.36
CA THR A 36 -1.70 11.44 3.60
C THR A 36 -2.97 12.27 3.35
N PRO A 37 -2.95 13.33 2.52
CA PRO A 37 -4.18 14.07 2.18
C PRO A 37 -5.27 13.18 1.58
N LEU A 38 -4.89 12.29 0.66
CA LEU A 38 -5.82 11.36 0.00
C LEU A 38 -6.39 10.35 0.99
N ASP A 39 -5.56 9.86 1.91
CA ASP A 39 -5.96 8.93 2.96
C ASP A 39 -6.90 9.57 3.97
N VAL A 40 -6.63 10.80 4.39
CA VAL A 40 -7.50 11.55 5.31
C VAL A 40 -8.87 11.78 4.67
N ILE A 41 -8.92 12.20 3.39
CA ILE A 41 -10.18 12.39 2.67
C ILE A 41 -10.96 11.07 2.58
N LYS A 42 -10.29 9.98 2.20
CA LYS A 42 -10.91 8.65 2.09
C LYS A 42 -11.43 8.16 3.45
N ASN A 43 -10.62 8.27 4.50
CA ASN A 43 -10.95 7.79 5.84
C ASN A 43 -12.08 8.62 6.47
N GLN A 44 -12.11 9.93 6.24
CA GLN A 44 -13.22 10.79 6.64
C GLN A 44 -14.52 10.44 5.90
N TRP A 45 -14.44 10.18 4.59
CA TRP A 45 -15.60 9.77 3.79
C TRP A 45 -16.14 8.40 4.22
N GLN A 46 -15.27 7.44 4.56
CA GLN A 46 -15.65 6.07 4.95
C GLN A 46 -16.03 5.93 6.44
N GLY A 47 -15.41 6.69 7.34
CA GLY A 47 -15.49 6.48 8.80
C GLY A 47 -16.45 7.41 9.56
N SER A 48 -16.83 8.55 9.00
CA SER A 48 -17.65 9.52 9.73
C SER A 48 -19.13 9.14 9.75
N THR A 49 -19.65 8.80 10.92
CA THR A 49 -21.11 8.59 11.18
C THR A 49 -21.95 9.80 10.76
N ARG A 50 -21.36 11.01 10.79
CA ARG A 50 -21.95 12.27 10.33
C ARG A 50 -22.34 12.27 8.84
N PHE A 51 -21.64 11.50 8.01
CA PHE A 51 -21.92 11.34 6.57
C PHE A 51 -22.66 10.04 6.24
N ALA A 52 -22.77 9.12 7.21
CA ALA A 52 -23.44 7.83 7.03
C ALA A 52 -24.96 7.95 6.86
N LYS A 53 -25.58 9.03 7.34
CA LYS A 53 -27.03 9.25 7.28
C LYS A 53 -27.55 9.66 5.89
N ASP A 54 -26.69 10.22 5.02
CA ASP A 54 -27.08 10.76 3.70
C ASP A 54 -25.96 10.52 2.65
N ARG A 55 -25.50 9.26 2.51
CA ARG A 55 -24.34 8.87 1.68
C ARG A 55 -24.43 9.31 0.21
N THR A 56 -25.64 9.48 -0.33
CA THR A 56 -25.89 9.89 -1.73
C THR A 56 -25.70 11.38 -1.99
N LYS A 57 -25.68 12.22 -0.96
CA LYS A 57 -25.50 13.69 -1.08
C LYS A 57 -24.07 14.15 -0.80
N VAL A 58 -23.20 13.27 -0.29
CA VAL A 58 -21.85 13.61 0.16
C VAL A 58 -20.84 13.47 -0.97
N THR A 59 -20.59 14.58 -1.65
CA THR A 59 -19.57 14.68 -2.71
C THR A 59 -18.16 14.81 -2.11
N THR A 60 -17.11 14.33 -2.79
CA THR A 60 -15.71 14.50 -2.37
C THR A 60 -15.35 15.96 -2.10
N GLN A 61 -15.85 16.89 -2.93
CA GLN A 61 -15.68 18.34 -2.75
C GLN A 61 -16.29 18.86 -1.45
N PHE A 62 -17.44 18.31 -1.04
CA PHE A 62 -18.08 18.66 0.23
C PHE A 62 -17.21 18.22 1.40
N VAL A 63 -16.69 16.99 1.38
CA VAL A 63 -15.77 16.48 2.42
C VAL A 63 -14.50 17.34 2.53
N ILE A 64 -13.88 17.67 1.39
CA ILE A 64 -12.70 18.55 1.35
C ILE A 64 -13.02 19.91 1.99
N ARG A 65 -14.13 20.55 1.60
CA ARG A 65 -14.56 21.83 2.18
C ARG A 65 -14.89 21.72 3.68
N SER A 66 -15.50 20.62 4.11
CA SER A 66 -15.79 20.37 5.53
C SER A 66 -14.51 20.21 6.36
N ILE A 67 -13.51 19.46 5.86
CA ILE A 67 -12.21 19.30 6.53
C ILE A 67 -11.52 20.65 6.64
N TYR A 68 -11.46 21.40 5.53
CA TYR A 68 -10.82 22.71 5.49
C TYR A 68 -11.49 23.71 6.44
N LYS A 69 -12.83 23.79 6.44
CA LYS A 69 -13.56 24.72 7.32
C LYS A 69 -13.49 24.33 8.81
N ALA A 70 -13.41 23.04 9.13
CA ALA A 70 -13.43 22.58 10.52
C ALA A 70 -12.06 22.63 11.21
N SER A 71 -10.96 22.45 10.47
CA SER A 71 -9.63 22.28 11.06
C SER A 71 -8.49 22.90 10.24
N GLY A 72 -8.80 23.62 9.16
CA GLY A 72 -7.81 24.30 8.33
C GLY A 72 -7.03 23.38 7.37
N PRO A 73 -6.03 23.92 6.67
CA PRO A 73 -5.25 23.18 5.66
C PRO A 73 -4.34 22.08 6.25
N LEU A 74 -3.86 22.23 7.49
CA LEU A 74 -3.01 21.22 8.13
C LEU A 74 -3.77 19.92 8.48
N ALA A 75 -5.11 19.96 8.48
CA ALA A 75 -5.94 18.80 8.75
C ALA A 75 -5.75 17.67 7.73
N PHE A 76 -5.35 17.99 6.49
CA PHE A 76 -5.07 16.98 5.45
C PHE A 76 -3.85 16.12 5.74
N TRP A 77 -2.89 16.61 6.55
CA TRP A 77 -1.73 15.83 6.99
C TRP A 77 -1.89 15.26 8.41
N ARG A 78 -3.12 15.24 8.93
CA ARG A 78 -3.40 14.67 10.24
C ARG A 78 -3.12 13.17 10.22
N GLY A 79 -2.23 12.73 11.13
CA GLY A 79 -1.77 11.34 11.16
C GLY A 79 -0.61 11.04 10.20
N ALA A 80 0.00 12.05 9.55
CA ALA A 80 1.20 11.89 8.73
C ALA A 80 2.37 11.27 9.53
N LEU A 81 2.52 11.65 10.79
CA LEU A 81 3.65 11.19 11.60
C LEU A 81 3.53 9.68 11.95
N PRO A 82 2.38 9.17 12.45
CA PRO A 82 2.14 7.73 12.50
C PRO A 82 2.26 7.05 11.13
N ALA A 83 1.71 7.67 10.07
CA ALA A 83 1.78 7.13 8.72
C ALA A 83 3.21 6.90 8.26
N PHE A 84 4.08 7.88 8.46
CA PHE A 84 5.49 7.83 8.12
C PHE A 84 6.21 6.66 8.80
N PHE A 85 6.00 6.45 10.10
CA PHE A 85 6.62 5.34 10.82
C PHE A 85 6.15 3.98 10.30
N VAL A 86 4.84 3.84 10.05
CA VAL A 86 4.30 2.58 9.52
C VAL A 86 4.82 2.29 8.13
N LEU A 87 4.83 3.27 7.22
CA LEU A 87 5.37 3.10 5.87
C LEU A 87 6.88 2.81 5.88
N SER A 88 7.64 3.53 6.70
CA SER A 88 9.10 3.35 6.79
C SER A 88 9.44 1.96 7.33
N ALA A 89 8.76 1.51 8.39
CA ALA A 89 8.93 0.17 8.93
C ALA A 89 8.53 -0.91 7.92
N SER A 90 7.40 -0.72 7.22
CA SER A 90 6.93 -1.67 6.20
C SER A 90 7.88 -1.80 5.03
N ASN A 91 8.34 -0.67 4.47
CA ASN A 91 9.31 -0.64 3.39
C ASN A 91 10.64 -1.27 3.81
N PHE A 92 11.12 -0.95 5.01
CA PHE A 92 12.37 -1.51 5.52
C PHE A 92 12.31 -3.03 5.67
N ILE A 93 11.25 -3.57 6.28
CA ILE A 93 11.04 -5.02 6.40
C ILE A 93 10.92 -5.65 5.01
N PHE A 94 10.14 -5.04 4.12
CA PHE A 94 9.93 -5.55 2.78
C PHE A 94 11.24 -5.62 1.98
N PHE A 95 12.00 -4.52 1.89
CA PHE A 95 13.24 -4.48 1.12
C PHE A 95 14.32 -5.39 1.72
N SER A 96 14.45 -5.41 3.06
CA SER A 96 15.41 -6.29 3.73
C SER A 96 15.12 -7.77 3.45
N LEU A 97 13.87 -8.21 3.58
CA LEU A 97 13.48 -9.59 3.29
C LEU A 97 13.57 -9.92 1.79
N PHE A 98 13.22 -8.96 0.94
CA PHE A 98 13.34 -9.10 -0.51
C PHE A 98 14.80 -9.32 -0.92
N GLU A 99 15.76 -8.55 -0.40
CA GLU A 99 17.17 -8.74 -0.72
C GLU A 99 17.70 -10.11 -0.29
N ILE A 100 17.37 -10.54 0.94
CA ILE A 100 17.80 -11.84 1.49
C ILE A 100 17.26 -13.00 0.65
N TRP A 101 16.02 -12.91 0.18
CA TRP A 101 15.36 -14.00 -0.54
C TRP A 101 15.51 -13.93 -2.06
N ARG A 102 15.82 -12.76 -2.62
CA ARG A 102 16.11 -12.56 -4.05
C ARG A 102 17.31 -13.39 -4.49
N GLU A 103 18.36 -13.47 -3.67
CA GLU A 103 19.58 -14.23 -4.05
C GLU A 103 19.35 -15.76 -4.14
N LYS A 104 18.27 -16.27 -3.52
CA LYS A 104 18.02 -17.71 -3.40
C LYS A 104 16.81 -18.22 -4.19
N ASN A 105 15.96 -17.34 -4.72
CA ASN A 105 14.70 -17.73 -5.35
C ASN A 105 14.36 -16.85 -6.55
N TRP A 106 13.35 -17.27 -7.31
CA TRP A 106 12.69 -16.45 -8.33
C TRP A 106 12.22 -15.15 -7.68
N PRO A 107 12.62 -13.97 -8.16
CA PRO A 107 12.44 -12.80 -7.32
C PRO A 107 11.00 -12.31 -7.23
N ALA A 108 10.14 -12.64 -8.19
CA ALA A 108 8.68 -12.51 -8.01
C ALA A 108 8.16 -13.32 -6.79
N TYR A 109 8.66 -14.54 -6.59
CA TYR A 109 8.35 -15.36 -5.41
C TYR A 109 8.98 -14.78 -4.14
N ALA A 110 10.22 -14.31 -4.20
CA ALA A 110 10.88 -13.62 -3.09
C ALA A 110 10.10 -12.37 -2.65
N ALA A 111 9.60 -11.58 -3.60
CA ALA A 111 8.78 -10.40 -3.34
C ALA A 111 7.43 -10.76 -2.72
N CYS A 112 6.75 -11.79 -3.22
CA CYS A 112 5.48 -12.24 -2.63
C CYS A 112 5.68 -12.72 -1.19
N LYS A 113 6.74 -13.49 -0.93
CA LYS A 113 7.10 -13.95 0.41
C LYS A 113 7.46 -12.79 1.33
N ALA A 114 8.29 -11.85 0.87
CA ALA A 114 8.66 -10.65 1.64
C ALA A 114 7.42 -9.81 1.98
N ARG A 115 6.50 -9.65 1.03
CA ARG A 115 5.24 -8.92 1.23
C ARG A 115 4.35 -9.59 2.27
N LEU A 116 4.22 -10.92 2.23
CA LEU A 116 3.46 -11.68 3.21
C LEU A 116 3.95 -11.41 4.65
N PHE A 117 5.25 -11.53 4.87
CA PHE A 117 5.86 -11.27 6.18
C PHE A 117 5.75 -9.80 6.59
N ALA A 118 6.02 -8.87 5.69
CA ALA A 118 5.90 -7.44 5.98
C ALA A 118 4.47 -7.07 6.42
N VAL A 119 3.44 -7.57 5.73
CA VAL A 119 2.04 -7.32 6.10
C VAL A 119 1.69 -7.92 7.46
N LEU A 120 2.17 -9.12 7.78
CA LEU A 120 1.92 -9.76 9.08
C LEU A 120 2.51 -8.98 10.25
N THR A 121 3.75 -8.49 10.09
CA THR A 121 4.46 -7.74 11.13
C THR A 121 3.91 -6.33 11.31
N VAL A 122 3.44 -5.71 10.22
CA VAL A 122 2.99 -4.30 10.22
C VAL A 122 1.49 -4.17 10.50
N ALA A 123 0.71 -5.25 10.37
CA ALA A 123 -0.74 -5.24 10.60
C ALA A 123 -1.18 -4.55 11.92
N PRO A 124 -0.52 -4.78 13.07
CA PRO A 124 -0.85 -4.08 14.32
C PRO A 124 -0.70 -2.55 14.24
N MET A 125 0.35 -2.08 13.56
CA MET A 125 0.62 -0.65 13.41
C MET A 125 -0.37 0.01 12.44
N GLU A 126 -0.70 -0.65 11.33
CA GLU A 126 -1.74 -0.21 10.40
C GLU A 126 -3.12 -0.14 11.05
N TYR A 127 -3.44 -1.12 11.93
CA TYR A 127 -4.67 -1.12 12.71
C TYR A 127 -4.78 0.14 13.60
N MET A 128 -3.73 0.44 14.36
CA MET A 128 -3.69 1.63 15.21
C MET A 128 -3.83 2.92 14.41
N ARG A 129 -3.09 3.05 13.30
CA ARG A 129 -3.16 4.21 12.40
C ARG A 129 -4.58 4.42 11.88
N THR A 130 -5.21 3.36 11.40
CA THR A 130 -6.56 3.45 10.80
C THR A 130 -7.60 3.90 11.83
N ARG A 131 -7.53 3.38 13.06
CA ARG A 131 -8.42 3.79 14.16
C ARG A 131 -8.17 5.23 14.62
N LEU A 132 -6.90 5.65 14.71
CA LEU A 132 -6.53 7.03 15.05
C LEU A 132 -7.03 8.04 14.01
N GLN A 133 -7.04 7.67 12.73
CA GLN A 133 -7.53 8.52 11.65
C GLN A 133 -9.06 8.55 11.56
N ALA A 134 -9.73 7.47 11.96
CA ALA A 134 -11.19 7.40 11.99
C ALA A 134 -11.80 8.10 13.22
N SER A 135 -11.19 7.96 14.40
CA SER A 135 -11.68 8.54 15.66
C SER A 135 -11.05 9.91 15.90
N MET A 136 -11.73 10.97 15.43
CA MET A 136 -11.30 12.35 15.65
C MET A 136 -11.32 12.71 17.14
N GLY A 137 -10.16 12.63 17.81
CA GLY A 137 -9.97 13.13 19.19
C GLY A 137 -9.71 12.06 20.26
N THR A 138 -9.63 10.78 19.91
CA THR A 138 -9.35 9.70 20.87
C THR A 138 -7.83 9.47 21.02
N SER A 139 -7.36 9.33 22.26
CA SER A 139 -5.95 9.02 22.55
C SER A 139 -5.56 7.62 22.05
N ALA A 140 -4.34 7.47 21.52
CA ALA A 140 -3.80 6.18 21.05
C ALA A 140 -3.85 5.10 22.13
N ARG A 141 -3.64 5.49 23.40
CA ARG A 141 -3.73 4.59 24.55
C ARG A 141 -5.12 4.01 24.72
N HIS A 142 -6.16 4.83 24.56
CA HIS A 142 -7.54 4.36 24.67
C HIS A 142 -7.88 3.38 23.55
N ILE A 143 -7.42 3.63 22.31
CA ILE A 143 -7.63 2.70 21.19
C ILE A 143 -6.96 1.35 21.46
N LEU A 144 -5.75 1.36 22.03
CA LEU A 144 -5.05 0.14 22.42
C LEU A 144 -5.81 -0.61 23.50
N VAL A 145 -6.16 0.05 24.61
CA VAL A 145 -6.88 -0.57 25.73
C VAL A 145 -8.18 -1.22 25.25
N THR A 146 -9.01 -0.50 24.48
CA THR A 146 -10.23 -1.04 23.86
C THR A 146 -9.93 -2.25 22.95
N ALA A 147 -8.83 -2.22 22.18
CA ALA A 147 -8.47 -3.35 21.31
C ALA A 147 -8.04 -4.60 22.10
N PHE A 148 -7.31 -4.43 23.21
CA PHE A 148 -6.86 -5.53 24.06
C PHE A 148 -7.99 -6.08 24.93
N GLU A 149 -8.78 -5.21 25.57
CA GLU A 149 -9.79 -5.59 26.57
C GLU A 149 -11.13 -5.98 25.94
N GLU A 150 -11.59 -5.30 24.89
CA GLU A 150 -12.93 -5.53 24.31
C GLU A 150 -12.90 -6.39 23.04
N GLU A 151 -11.84 -6.29 22.24
CA GLU A 151 -11.78 -6.94 20.93
C GLU A 151 -10.86 -8.17 20.85
N GLY A 152 -9.96 -8.33 21.82
CA GLY A 152 -8.93 -9.38 21.93
C GLY A 152 -7.70 -9.17 21.01
N LEU A 153 -6.59 -9.85 21.31
CA LEU A 153 -5.31 -9.73 20.58
C LEU A 153 -5.42 -10.00 19.07
N GLY A 154 -6.26 -10.96 18.67
CA GLY A 154 -6.50 -11.27 17.26
C GLY A 154 -7.20 -10.15 16.47
N SER A 155 -7.72 -9.12 17.16
CA SER A 155 -8.39 -7.98 16.51
C SER A 155 -7.47 -7.17 15.61
N MET A 156 -6.17 -7.09 15.95
CA MET A 156 -5.16 -6.32 15.23
C MET A 156 -4.83 -6.90 13.84
N TRP A 157 -5.09 -8.20 13.64
CA TRP A 157 -4.93 -8.88 12.34
C TRP A 157 -6.25 -9.00 11.55
N ARG A 158 -7.34 -8.39 12.04
CA ARG A 158 -8.61 -8.39 11.31
C ARG A 158 -8.45 -7.67 9.98
N GLY A 159 -8.85 -8.33 8.90
CA GLY A 159 -8.69 -7.82 7.54
C GLY A 159 -7.35 -8.15 6.89
N ILE A 160 -6.52 -9.01 7.49
CA ILE A 160 -5.28 -9.45 6.86
C ILE A 160 -5.51 -10.26 5.59
N VAL A 161 -6.50 -11.16 5.58
CA VAL A 161 -6.86 -11.97 4.41
C VAL A 161 -7.15 -11.12 3.17
N PRO A 162 -8.09 -10.14 3.21
CA PRO A 162 -8.33 -9.28 2.06
C PRO A 162 -7.15 -8.34 1.75
N THR A 163 -6.27 -8.06 2.73
CA THR A 163 -5.04 -7.31 2.47
C THR A 163 -4.04 -8.13 1.67
N LEU A 164 -3.80 -9.39 2.07
CA LEU A 164 -2.90 -10.31 1.38
C LEU A 164 -3.42 -10.67 -0.03
N LEU A 165 -4.72 -10.89 -0.18
CA LEU A 165 -5.35 -11.15 -1.48
C LEU A 165 -5.18 -9.99 -2.47
N ARG A 166 -4.99 -8.76 -1.98
CA ARG A 166 -4.70 -7.59 -2.81
C ARG A 166 -3.20 -7.44 -3.06
N ASP A 167 -2.40 -7.54 -1.99
CA ASP A 167 -0.99 -7.18 -2.01
C ASP A 167 -0.12 -8.25 -2.69
N ILE A 168 -0.47 -9.54 -2.59
CA ILE A 168 0.30 -10.63 -3.21
C ILE A 168 0.18 -10.60 -4.74
N PRO A 169 -1.03 -10.57 -5.35
CA PRO A 169 -1.14 -10.49 -6.82
C PRO A 169 -0.53 -9.20 -7.37
N PHE A 170 -0.70 -8.08 -6.65
CA PHE A 170 -0.06 -6.82 -6.99
C PHE A 170 1.47 -6.97 -7.03
N SER A 171 2.07 -7.54 -5.98
CA SER A 171 3.51 -7.72 -5.88
C SER A 171 4.04 -8.66 -6.96
N ALA A 172 3.32 -9.75 -7.27
CA ALA A 172 3.70 -10.68 -8.32
C ALA A 172 3.83 -9.98 -9.68
N VAL A 173 2.80 -9.22 -10.10
CA VAL A 173 2.84 -8.47 -11.36
C VAL A 173 3.93 -7.41 -11.35
N TYR A 174 3.97 -6.62 -10.27
CA TYR A 174 4.88 -5.49 -10.16
C TYR A 174 6.35 -5.90 -10.27
N TRP A 175 6.75 -6.91 -9.49
CA TRP A 175 8.14 -7.39 -9.49
C TRP A 175 8.47 -8.17 -10.75
N THR A 176 7.57 -9.00 -11.28
CA THR A 176 7.82 -9.68 -12.56
C THR A 176 8.04 -8.68 -13.71
N ALA A 177 7.24 -7.60 -13.76
CA ALA A 177 7.40 -6.54 -14.75
C ALA A 177 8.74 -5.81 -14.58
N TYR A 178 9.13 -5.51 -13.34
CA TYR A 178 10.42 -4.90 -13.03
C TYR A 178 11.59 -5.77 -13.51
N GLU A 179 11.55 -7.08 -13.26
CA GLU A 179 12.65 -7.97 -13.61
C GLU A 179 12.78 -8.24 -15.10
N LYS A 180 11.67 -8.50 -15.79
CA LYS A 180 11.70 -8.61 -17.25
C LYS A 180 12.23 -7.34 -17.89
N SER A 181 11.85 -6.18 -17.37
CA SER A 181 12.36 -4.91 -17.86
C SER A 181 13.85 -4.73 -17.59
N LYS A 182 14.39 -5.40 -16.56
CA LYS A 182 15.82 -5.36 -16.24
C LYS A 182 16.65 -6.37 -17.02
N THR A 183 16.11 -7.56 -17.27
CA THR A 183 16.84 -8.64 -17.96
C THR A 183 16.73 -8.54 -19.48
N ASP A 184 15.56 -8.15 -20.00
CA ASP A 184 15.29 -8.19 -21.44
C ASP A 184 15.37 -6.80 -22.07
N LEU A 185 14.83 -5.79 -21.39
CA LEU A 185 14.61 -4.47 -21.98
C LEU A 185 15.78 -3.50 -21.73
N LEU A 186 16.34 -3.50 -20.52
CA LEU A 186 17.47 -2.65 -20.13
C LEU A 186 18.75 -2.92 -20.96
N PRO A 187 19.19 -4.17 -21.21
CA PRO A 187 20.38 -4.42 -22.02
C PRO A 187 20.23 -4.00 -23.49
N GLN A 188 19.01 -4.05 -24.03
CA GLN A 188 18.71 -3.56 -25.38
C GLN A 188 18.74 -2.03 -25.45
N LEU A 189 18.36 -1.38 -24.35
CA LEU A 189 18.34 0.07 -24.22
C LEU A 189 19.73 0.65 -23.86
N ASP A 190 20.54 -0.09 -23.11
CA ASP A 190 21.90 0.29 -22.67
C ASP A 190 22.79 0.64 -23.86
N SER A 191 22.79 -0.20 -24.91
CA SER A 191 23.58 0.05 -26.14
C SER A 191 23.26 1.38 -26.86
N ARG A 192 22.15 2.05 -26.52
CA ARG A 192 21.73 3.34 -27.10
C ARG A 192 21.69 4.51 -26.12
N LEU A 193 21.66 4.27 -24.81
CA LEU A 193 21.41 5.30 -23.79
C LEU A 193 22.62 5.61 -22.88
N GLU A 194 23.59 4.70 -22.79
CA GLU A 194 24.68 4.76 -21.79
C GLU A 194 25.55 6.02 -21.92
N GLU A 195 25.72 6.58 -23.13
CA GLU A 195 26.58 7.75 -23.36
C GLU A 195 25.89 9.12 -23.28
N ARG A 196 24.55 9.21 -23.38
CA ARG A 196 23.88 10.52 -23.58
C ARG A 196 23.10 11.06 -22.38
N HIS A 197 22.43 10.24 -21.56
CA HIS A 197 21.53 10.76 -20.51
C HIS A 197 21.40 9.87 -19.25
N PRO A 198 22.26 10.05 -18.22
CA PRO A 198 22.20 9.27 -16.97
C PRO A 198 20.89 9.43 -16.19
N PHE A 199 20.25 10.61 -16.26
CA PHE A 199 18.95 10.87 -15.65
C PHE A 199 17.82 9.98 -16.24
N VAL A 200 17.86 9.72 -17.55
CA VAL A 200 16.83 8.93 -18.22
C VAL A 200 16.90 7.47 -17.76
N ARG A 201 18.12 6.92 -17.63
CA ARG A 201 18.33 5.54 -17.17
C ARG A 201 17.98 5.36 -15.70
N ASN A 202 18.49 6.24 -14.84
CA ASN A 202 18.45 6.03 -13.39
C ASN A 202 17.13 6.48 -12.74
N PHE A 203 16.36 7.35 -13.42
CA PHE A 203 15.12 7.89 -12.86
C PHE A 203 13.92 7.75 -13.83
N ALA A 204 14.01 8.26 -15.06
CA ALA A 204 12.84 8.32 -15.95
C ALA A 204 12.34 6.93 -16.37
N TYR A 205 13.25 6.02 -16.72
CA TYR A 205 12.90 4.65 -17.13
C TYR A 205 12.28 3.85 -15.97
N PRO A 206 12.90 3.77 -14.76
CA PRO A 206 12.28 3.15 -13.60
C PRO A 206 10.95 3.80 -13.21
N PHE A 207 10.82 5.11 -13.38
CA PHE A 207 9.58 5.83 -13.09
C PHE A 207 8.44 5.37 -14.02
N VAL A 208 8.64 5.37 -15.33
CA VAL A 208 7.63 4.94 -16.32
C VAL A 208 7.28 3.46 -16.13
N LEU A 209 8.29 2.62 -15.90
CA LEU A 209 8.10 1.21 -15.60
C LEU A 209 7.27 1.00 -14.33
N GLY A 210 7.57 1.73 -13.26
CA GLY A 210 6.80 1.69 -12.01
C GLY A 210 5.35 2.16 -12.19
N LEU A 211 5.12 3.12 -13.07
CA LEU A 211 3.81 3.63 -13.45
C LEU A 211 3.00 2.58 -14.22
N ALA A 212 3.59 1.95 -15.23
CA ALA A 212 2.97 0.91 -16.05
C ALA A 212 2.68 -0.36 -15.21
N ALA A 213 3.69 -0.85 -14.49
CA ALA A 213 3.57 -2.02 -13.61
C ALA A 213 2.58 -1.77 -12.46
N GLY A 214 2.61 -0.58 -11.86
CA GLY A 214 1.67 -0.17 -10.82
C GLY A 214 0.24 -0.10 -11.33
N THR A 215 0.02 0.37 -12.56
CA THR A 215 -1.30 0.40 -13.19
C THR A 215 -1.80 -1.02 -13.48
N ALA A 216 -1.00 -1.87 -14.12
CA ALA A 216 -1.36 -3.26 -14.42
C ALA A 216 -1.65 -4.06 -13.15
N GLY A 217 -0.79 -3.95 -12.14
CA GLY A 217 -0.98 -4.59 -10.83
C GLY A 217 -2.24 -4.07 -10.12
N THR A 218 -2.56 -2.79 -10.26
CA THR A 218 -3.79 -2.20 -9.69
C THR A 218 -5.04 -2.76 -10.35
N VAL A 219 -5.07 -2.86 -11.68
CA VAL A 219 -6.19 -3.43 -12.43
C VAL A 219 -6.41 -4.89 -12.04
N LEU A 220 -5.34 -5.70 -11.99
CA LEU A 220 -5.42 -7.11 -11.60
C LEU A 220 -5.92 -7.29 -10.16
N SER A 221 -5.39 -6.49 -9.24
CA SER A 221 -5.74 -6.58 -7.81
C SER A 221 -7.01 -5.78 -7.46
N HIS A 222 -7.72 -5.21 -8.43
CA HIS A 222 -8.90 -4.39 -8.20
C HIS A 222 -10.08 -5.14 -7.61
N PRO A 223 -10.48 -6.32 -8.13
CA PRO A 223 -11.61 -7.07 -7.59
C PRO A 223 -11.45 -7.41 -6.10
N PHE A 224 -10.24 -7.74 -5.66
CA PHE A 224 -9.95 -8.02 -4.25
C PHE A 224 -10.06 -6.79 -3.35
N ASP A 225 -9.69 -5.62 -3.87
CA ASP A 225 -9.83 -4.36 -3.13
C ASP A 225 -11.29 -3.91 -3.06
N VAL A 226 -12.12 -4.19 -4.07
CA VAL A 226 -13.57 -3.99 -3.99
C VAL A 226 -14.16 -4.84 -2.86
N VAL A 227 -13.77 -6.10 -2.73
CA VAL A 227 -14.21 -6.96 -1.62
C VAL A 227 -13.75 -6.39 -0.28
N LYS A 228 -12.47 -6.00 -0.17
CA LYS A 228 -11.90 -5.41 1.06
C LYS A 228 -12.65 -4.14 1.47
N THR A 229 -12.83 -3.22 0.54
CA THR A 229 -13.48 -1.93 0.77
C THR A 229 -14.96 -2.10 1.05
N THR A 230 -15.63 -3.09 0.45
CA THR A 230 -17.02 -3.43 0.78
C THR A 230 -17.13 -3.93 2.22
N ILE A 231 -16.27 -4.89 2.63
CA ILE A 231 -16.24 -5.37 4.03
C ILE A 231 -16.00 -4.22 5.01
N GLN A 232 -15.07 -3.32 4.68
CA GLN A 232 -14.73 -2.17 5.53
C GLN A 232 -15.84 -1.10 5.57
N ALA A 233 -16.51 -0.85 4.45
CA ALA A 233 -17.56 0.17 4.33
C ALA A 233 -18.91 -0.27 4.92
N THR A 234 -19.17 -1.58 4.93
CA THR A 234 -20.39 -2.17 5.49
C THR A 234 -20.30 -2.35 7.00
N GLY A 235 -19.10 -2.39 7.59
CA GLY A 235 -18.91 -2.55 9.04
C GLY A 235 -19.52 -3.87 9.57
N LYS A 236 -19.51 -4.07 10.90
CA LYS A 236 -20.08 -5.27 11.55
C LYS A 236 -21.61 -5.40 11.38
N MET A 237 -22.28 -4.36 10.86
CA MET A 237 -23.73 -4.21 10.85
C MET A 237 -24.14 -3.42 9.60
N SER A 238 -24.99 -3.99 8.74
CA SER A 238 -25.72 -3.21 7.73
C SER A 238 -27.18 -3.13 8.12
N TYR A 239 -27.81 -2.01 7.76
CA TYR A 239 -29.23 -1.81 7.89
C TYR A 239 -29.91 -2.44 6.67
N SER A 240 -30.80 -3.41 6.89
CA SER A 240 -31.73 -3.83 5.83
C SER A 240 -32.63 -2.65 5.46
N PRO A 241 -33.18 -2.54 4.23
CA PRO A 241 -34.20 -1.54 3.88
C PRO A 241 -35.37 -1.49 4.86
N ASP A 242 -35.64 -2.62 5.53
CA ASP A 242 -36.71 -2.79 6.52
C ASP A 242 -36.29 -2.47 7.97
N GLY A 243 -35.08 -1.94 8.17
CA GLY A 243 -34.60 -1.49 9.47
C GLY A 243 -34.08 -2.55 10.44
N HIS A 244 -34.04 -3.81 10.01
CA HIS A 244 -33.43 -4.89 10.78
C HIS A 244 -31.90 -4.86 10.72
N LYS A 245 -31.31 -5.09 11.89
CA LYS A 245 -29.86 -5.22 12.13
C LYS A 245 -29.40 -6.59 11.64
N GLU A 246 -28.83 -6.66 10.44
CA GLU A 246 -28.28 -7.91 9.92
C GLU A 246 -26.76 -7.99 10.13
N ARG A 247 -26.31 -9.10 10.71
CA ARG A 247 -24.89 -9.39 10.96
C ARG A 247 -24.28 -9.90 9.66
N LEU A 248 -23.70 -9.01 8.86
CA LEU A 248 -23.13 -9.42 7.58
C LEU A 248 -21.92 -10.33 7.75
N SER A 249 -21.93 -11.38 6.93
CA SER A 249 -20.85 -12.36 6.82
C SER A 249 -19.52 -11.68 6.49
N GLN A 250 -18.48 -11.97 7.29
CA GLN A 250 -17.12 -11.51 7.03
C GLN A 250 -16.41 -12.35 5.96
N ASN A 251 -17.07 -13.38 5.41
CA ASN A 251 -16.49 -14.24 4.40
C ASN A 251 -16.37 -13.49 3.08
N SER A 252 -15.13 -13.28 2.63
CA SER A 252 -14.79 -12.53 1.41
C SER A 252 -15.49 -13.07 0.16
N LEU A 253 -15.76 -14.38 0.10
CA LEU A 253 -16.49 -15.02 -1.00
C LEU A 253 -17.97 -14.65 -1.03
N MET A 254 -18.62 -14.55 0.13
CA MET A 254 -20.02 -14.16 0.22
C MET A 254 -20.21 -12.69 -0.17
N VAL A 255 -19.27 -11.84 0.24
CA VAL A 255 -19.24 -10.43 -0.17
C VAL A 255 -18.99 -10.31 -1.67
N LEU A 256 -18.04 -11.06 -2.24
CA LEU A 256 -17.78 -11.07 -3.67
C LEU A 256 -19.03 -11.47 -4.47
N ARG A 257 -19.71 -12.55 -4.07
CA ARG A 257 -20.98 -12.99 -4.68
C ARG A 257 -22.06 -11.91 -4.56
N GLY A 258 -22.17 -11.25 -3.41
CA GLY A 258 -23.12 -10.16 -3.20
C GLY A 258 -22.83 -8.91 -4.04
N VAL A 259 -21.55 -8.60 -4.32
CA VAL A 259 -21.16 -7.51 -5.23
C VAL A 259 -21.55 -7.85 -6.66
N ILE A 260 -21.25 -9.07 -7.11
CA ILE A 260 -21.58 -9.53 -8.47
C ILE A 260 -23.11 -9.63 -8.66
N ALA A 261 -23.85 -10.12 -7.66
CA ALA A 261 -25.31 -10.23 -7.73
C ALA A 261 -26.01 -8.86 -7.82
N ARG A 262 -25.46 -7.81 -7.20
CA ARG A 262 -26.06 -6.47 -7.18
C ARG A 262 -25.64 -5.57 -8.34
N GLY A 263 -24.38 -5.66 -8.78
CA GLY A 263 -23.79 -4.74 -9.77
C GLY A 263 -23.21 -5.43 -11.00
N GLY A 264 -23.37 -6.74 -11.14
CA GLY A 264 -22.71 -7.55 -12.16
C GLY A 264 -21.18 -7.42 -12.12
N TRP A 265 -20.54 -7.72 -13.24
CA TRP A 265 -19.09 -7.59 -13.40
C TRP A 265 -18.60 -6.14 -13.35
N ARG A 266 -19.46 -5.16 -13.70
CA ARG A 266 -19.15 -3.74 -13.60
C ARG A 266 -19.00 -3.27 -12.15
N GLY A 267 -19.69 -3.92 -11.20
CA GLY A 267 -19.52 -3.69 -9.77
C GLY A 267 -18.07 -3.88 -9.28
N LEU A 268 -17.29 -4.75 -9.94
CA LEU A 268 -15.89 -5.00 -9.62
C LEU A 268 -14.92 -3.94 -10.17
N THR A 269 -15.40 -3.04 -11.03
CA THR A 269 -14.60 -1.94 -11.62
C THR A 269 -14.84 -0.59 -10.94
N VAL A 270 -15.76 -0.54 -9.97
CA VAL A 270 -16.12 0.69 -9.27
C VAL A 270 -14.94 1.16 -8.42
N GLY A 271 -14.48 2.38 -8.67
CA GLY A 271 -13.36 2.98 -7.95
C GLY A 271 -11.97 2.64 -8.50
N LEU A 272 -11.87 2.02 -9.69
CA LEU A 272 -10.59 1.73 -10.33
C LEU A 272 -9.78 2.99 -10.62
N LEU A 273 -10.40 4.00 -11.23
CA LEU A 273 -9.72 5.25 -11.62
C LEU A 273 -9.06 5.98 -10.44
N PRO A 274 -9.76 6.32 -9.33
CA PRO A 274 -9.12 6.96 -8.19
C PRO A 274 -8.05 6.09 -7.54
N ARG A 275 -8.15 4.76 -7.66
CA ARG A 275 -7.12 3.85 -7.17
C ARG A 275 -5.86 3.90 -8.05
N VAL A 276 -6.00 3.83 -9.37
CA VAL A 276 -4.87 3.95 -10.32
C VAL A 276 -4.17 5.30 -10.15
N ALA A 277 -4.95 6.39 -10.05
CA ALA A 277 -4.43 7.74 -9.85
C ALA A 277 -3.60 7.89 -8.56
N LYS A 278 -3.89 7.08 -7.52
CA LYS A 278 -3.09 7.04 -6.30
C LYS A 278 -1.89 6.08 -6.39
N VAL A 279 -2.13 4.86 -6.86
CA VAL A 279 -1.14 3.77 -6.79
C VAL A 279 -0.04 3.91 -7.83
N ALA A 280 -0.38 4.32 -9.06
CA ALA A 280 0.63 4.40 -10.13
C ALA A 280 1.74 5.43 -9.83
N PRO A 281 1.44 6.67 -9.37
CA PRO A 281 2.48 7.63 -8.99
C PRO A 281 3.29 7.16 -7.78
N THR A 282 2.62 6.53 -6.80
CA THR A 282 3.28 5.95 -5.61
C THR A 282 4.35 4.94 -6.03
N CYS A 283 4.00 4.02 -6.93
CA CYS A 283 4.93 3.00 -7.43
C CYS A 283 6.05 3.60 -8.28
N ALA A 284 5.74 4.56 -9.14
CA ALA A 284 6.72 5.26 -9.97
C ALA A 284 7.77 5.98 -9.12
N ILE A 285 7.34 6.69 -8.06
CA ILE A 285 8.24 7.39 -7.12
C ILE A 285 9.09 6.40 -6.34
N SER A 286 8.49 5.33 -5.79
CA SER A 286 9.24 4.33 -5.03
C SER A 286 10.31 3.63 -5.89
N LEU A 287 10.01 3.33 -7.15
CA LEU A 287 10.97 2.68 -8.04
C LEU A 287 12.07 3.64 -8.50
N GLY A 288 11.72 4.89 -8.82
CA GLY A 288 12.69 5.92 -9.16
C GLY A 288 13.68 6.18 -8.02
N ILE A 289 13.19 6.29 -6.77
CA ILE A 289 14.05 6.44 -5.58
C ILE A 289 14.94 5.21 -5.40
N TYR A 290 14.38 4.00 -5.50
CA TYR A 290 15.15 2.76 -5.33
C TYR A 290 16.32 2.64 -6.32
N GLU A 291 16.08 2.93 -7.61
CA GLU A 291 17.13 2.83 -8.65
C GLU A 291 18.14 3.97 -8.61
N SER A 292 17.68 5.20 -8.37
CA SER A 292 18.59 6.35 -8.27
C SER A 292 19.61 6.16 -7.14
N PHE A 293 19.17 5.64 -5.99
CA PHE A 293 20.06 5.41 -4.85
C PHE A 293 20.97 4.20 -5.01
N LYS A 294 20.51 3.17 -5.71
CA LYS A 294 21.37 2.03 -6.03
C LYS A 294 22.56 2.44 -6.91
N TRP A 295 22.35 3.39 -7.82
CA TRP A 295 23.42 3.90 -8.68
C TRP A 295 24.45 4.73 -7.91
N PHE A 296 24.03 5.63 -7.01
CA PHE A 296 24.91 6.47 -6.19
C PHE A 296 25.90 5.74 -5.27
N LEU A 297 25.75 4.42 -5.08
CA LEU A 297 26.60 3.59 -4.21
C LEU A 297 27.49 2.60 -4.97
N VAL A 298 27.28 2.45 -6.28
CA VAL A 298 28.12 1.63 -7.16
C VAL A 298 29.28 2.46 -7.73
N GLU A 299 29.14 3.78 -7.77
CA GLU A 299 30.24 4.76 -7.89
C GLU A 299 30.90 5.05 -6.54
#